data_AF-A0A2G3ANJ2-F1
#
_entry.id   AF-A0A2G3ANJ2-F1
#
_cell.length_a   1.000
_cell.length_b   1.000
_cell.length_c   1.000
_cell.angle_alpha   90.00
_cell.angle_beta   90.00
_cell.angle_gamma   90.00
#
_symmetry.space_group_name_H-M   'P 1'
#
loop_
_entity.id
_entity.type
_entity.pdbx_description
1 polymer ?
#
loop_
_entity_poly.entity_id
_entity_poly.type
_entity_poly.pdbx_seq_one_letter_code
_entity_poly.pdbx_strand_id
1 'polypeptide(L)'
;MDVSSVNLNWSVCLSFSVIVNLICIMLIFSNKHSEKLNWTREAAIAAENVASTSCSGHGRAYLDGLITENGRPICECNACYTGPDCSVIVPNCAVDADSKMQGVVALWWLGGTEWDMKFEDGYLISKQLENIIHKLHETVGNANTANKYILFGSGSSQLLNAAVYALSHTTYSSSSSTKVVASAPYYPVYKSQTELLDFKEI
;
A
#
# COMPACT_ATOMS: atom_id res chain seq x y z
N MET A 1 22.39 32.70 -66.25
CA MET A 1 21.96 31.95 -65.05
C MET A 1 22.26 32.85 -63.87
N ASP A 2 21.23 33.53 -63.34
CA ASP A 2 21.40 34.59 -62.35
C ASP A 2 21.65 34.03 -60.95
N VAL A 3 22.84 34.30 -60.42
CA VAL A 3 23.29 33.95 -59.05
C VAL A 3 22.37 34.58 -57.98
N SER A 4 21.65 35.65 -58.33
CA SER A 4 20.74 36.39 -57.47
C SER A 4 19.46 35.61 -57.11
N SER A 5 18.93 34.79 -58.03
CA SER A 5 17.68 34.03 -57.80
C SER A 5 17.91 32.79 -56.92
N VAL A 6 19.12 32.20 -56.99
CA VAL A 6 19.52 31.05 -56.18
C VAL A 6 19.69 31.44 -54.70
N ASN A 7 20.26 32.62 -54.43
CA ASN A 7 20.44 33.14 -53.07
C ASN A 7 19.13 33.56 -52.39
N LEU A 8 18.14 34.05 -53.16
CA LEU A 8 16.82 34.39 -52.64
C LEU A 8 16.05 33.12 -52.23
N ASN A 9 16.10 32.07 -53.06
CA ASN A 9 15.45 30.79 -52.74
C ASN A 9 16.08 30.12 -51.51
N TRP A 10 17.41 30.12 -51.39
CA TRP A 10 18.10 29.59 -50.21
C TRP A 10 17.75 30.34 -48.92
N SER A 11 17.67 31.68 -48.99
CA SER A 11 17.30 32.52 -47.83
C SER A 11 15.84 32.32 -47.40
N VAL A 12 14.93 32.09 -48.34
CA VAL A 12 13.53 31.76 -48.06
C VAL A 12 13.41 30.36 -47.44
N CYS A 13 14.16 29.38 -47.94
CA CYS A 13 14.19 28.03 -47.36
C CYS A 13 14.78 28.00 -45.95
N LEU A 14 15.87 28.73 -45.70
CA LEU A 14 16.48 28.84 -44.37
C LEU A 14 15.55 29.54 -43.38
N SER A 15 14.91 30.64 -43.78
CA SER A 15 13.97 31.34 -42.90
C SER A 15 12.73 30.48 -42.56
N PHE A 16 12.18 29.76 -43.55
CA PHE A 16 11.10 28.80 -43.30
C PHE A 16 11.54 27.66 -42.36
N SER A 17 12.74 27.11 -42.54
CA SER A 17 13.30 26.07 -41.66
C SER A 17 13.47 26.56 -40.22
N VAL A 18 13.95 27.79 -40.02
CA VAL A 18 14.08 28.40 -38.69
C VAL A 18 12.71 28.60 -38.05
N ILE A 19 11.72 29.10 -38.80
CA ILE A 19 10.36 29.31 -38.30
C ILE A 19 9.71 27.98 -37.89
N VAL A 20 9.80 26.94 -38.73
CA VAL A 20 9.24 25.62 -38.42
C VAL A 20 9.91 25.02 -37.18
N ASN A 21 11.24 25.13 -37.05
CA ASN A 21 11.94 24.66 -35.85
C ASN A 21 11.53 25.43 -34.59
N LEU A 22 11.38 26.75 -34.67
CA LEU A 22 10.90 27.56 -33.54
C LEU A 22 9.46 27.20 -33.14
N ILE A 23 8.58 26.97 -34.12
CA ILE A 23 7.20 26.52 -33.85
C ILE A 23 7.23 25.12 -33.23
N CYS A 24 8.02 24.18 -33.75
CA CYS A 24 8.18 22.85 -33.16
C CYS A 24 8.69 22.92 -31.72
N ILE A 25 9.68 23.76 -31.45
CA ILE A 25 10.22 23.98 -30.09
C ILE A 25 9.12 24.55 -29.17
N MET A 26 8.36 25.55 -29.62
CA MET A 26 7.26 26.13 -28.84
C MET A 26 6.13 25.12 -28.57
N LEU A 27 5.80 24.26 -29.53
CA LEU A 27 4.82 23.19 -29.36
C LEU A 27 5.32 22.11 -28.39
N ILE A 28 6.60 21.75 -28.44
CA ILE A 28 7.21 20.82 -27.48
C ILE A 28 7.19 21.41 -26.06
N PHE A 29 7.56 22.67 -25.89
CA PHE A 29 7.51 23.34 -24.57
C PHE A 29 6.08 23.53 -24.05
N SER A 30 5.12 23.80 -24.94
CA SER A 30 3.70 23.93 -24.57
C SER A 30 3.10 22.58 -24.17
N ASN A 31 3.43 21.49 -24.89
CA ASN A 31 2.98 20.13 -24.54
C ASN A 31 3.62 19.60 -23.25
N LYS A 32 4.86 19.99 -22.95
CA LYS A 32 5.54 19.57 -21.72
C LYS A 32 4.85 20.08 -20.44
N HIS A 33 4.01 21.12 -20.55
CA HIS A 33 3.26 21.67 -19.43
C HIS A 33 1.89 21.00 -19.21
N SER A 34 1.50 20.07 -20.08
CA SER A 34 0.20 19.38 -20.06
C SER A 34 0.23 17.94 -19.51
N GLU A 35 1.33 17.50 -18.89
CA GLU A 35 1.29 16.35 -17.96
C GLU A 35 0.88 16.82 -16.55
N LYS A 36 -0.22 17.57 -16.46
CA LYS A 36 -0.87 17.78 -15.17
C LYS A 36 -1.67 16.53 -14.89
N LEU A 37 -1.32 15.80 -13.83
CA LEU A 37 -2.27 14.97 -13.07
C LEU A 37 -3.60 15.74 -13.06
N ASN A 38 -4.64 15.21 -13.71
CA ASN A 38 -5.88 15.95 -13.91
C ASN A 38 -6.89 15.54 -12.84
N TRP A 39 -7.31 14.27 -12.88
CA TRP A 39 -8.29 13.72 -11.93
C TRP A 39 -7.66 13.30 -10.59
N THR A 40 -6.41 12.82 -10.57
CA THR A 40 -5.69 12.45 -9.34
C THR A 40 -5.18 13.63 -8.54
N ARG A 41 -5.21 14.83 -9.12
CA ARG A 41 -4.56 16.01 -8.55
C ARG A 41 -5.08 16.37 -7.16
N GLU A 42 -6.39 16.37 -7.01
CA GLU A 42 -7.03 16.73 -5.75
C GLU A 42 -6.71 15.71 -4.66
N ALA A 43 -6.80 14.41 -4.98
CA ALA A 43 -6.44 13.33 -4.06
C ALA A 43 -4.95 13.39 -3.66
N ALA A 44 -4.06 13.65 -4.61
CA ALA A 44 -2.62 13.79 -4.35
C ALA A 44 -2.33 14.99 -3.44
N ILE A 45 -2.92 16.15 -3.72
CA ILE A 45 -2.77 17.36 -2.89
C ILE A 45 -3.31 17.12 -1.49
N ALA A 46 -4.47 16.45 -1.35
CA ALA A 46 -5.02 16.12 -0.04
C ALA A 46 -4.08 15.20 0.76
N ALA A 47 -3.54 14.16 0.12
CA ALA A 47 -2.59 13.25 0.74
C ALA A 47 -1.30 13.97 1.17
N GLU A 48 -0.74 14.82 0.32
CA GLU A 48 0.46 15.61 0.61
C GLU A 48 0.21 16.62 1.75
N ASN A 49 -0.95 17.28 1.77
CA ASN A 49 -1.32 18.22 2.83
C ASN A 49 -1.47 17.54 4.19
N VAL A 50 -2.09 16.35 4.24
CA VAL A 50 -2.21 15.58 5.48
C VAL A 50 -0.83 15.07 5.92
N ALA A 51 -0.05 14.49 5.02
CA ALA A 51 1.27 13.95 5.33
C ALA A 51 2.28 15.03 5.79
N SER A 52 2.10 16.28 5.35
CA SER A 52 2.92 17.42 5.78
C SER A 52 2.47 18.06 7.10
N THR A 53 1.41 17.54 7.74
CA THR A 53 0.97 18.01 9.06
C THR A 53 2.04 17.68 10.11
N SER A 54 2.54 18.72 10.79
CA SER A 54 3.57 18.55 11.82
C SER A 54 2.95 18.00 13.12
N CYS A 55 3.30 16.76 13.46
CA CYS A 55 2.92 16.09 14.70
C CYS A 55 4.13 15.84 15.62
N SER A 56 5.08 16.78 15.63
CA SER A 56 6.28 16.81 16.49
C SER A 56 7.17 15.56 16.48
N GLY A 57 7.05 14.70 15.46
CA GLY A 57 7.73 13.40 15.39
C GLY A 57 7.16 12.33 16.34
N HIS A 58 6.11 12.67 17.09
CA HIS A 58 5.49 11.81 18.10
C HIS A 58 4.05 11.43 17.74
N GLY A 59 3.67 11.61 16.48
CA GLY A 59 2.38 11.23 15.95
C GLY A 59 2.35 11.42 14.44
N ARG A 60 1.17 11.23 13.85
CA ARG A 60 0.92 11.55 12.44
C ARG A 60 -0.55 11.81 12.20
N ALA A 61 -0.86 12.49 11.11
CA ALA A 61 -2.23 12.69 10.64
C ALA A 61 -2.55 11.72 9.48
N TYR A 62 -3.82 11.37 9.34
CA TYR A 62 -4.31 10.51 8.25
C TYR A 62 -5.47 11.18 7.51
N LEU A 63 -5.70 10.75 6.27
CA LEU A 63 -6.72 11.33 5.38
C LEU A 63 -8.13 11.13 5.94
N ASP A 64 -8.34 10.02 6.62
CA ASP A 64 -9.57 9.58 7.28
C ASP A 64 -9.57 9.89 8.80
N GLY A 65 -8.57 10.62 9.27
CA GLY A 65 -8.46 11.03 10.67
C GLY A 65 -9.53 12.06 11.06
N LEU A 66 -9.71 12.24 12.37
CA LEU A 66 -10.58 13.29 12.89
C LEU A 66 -10.09 14.68 12.45
N ILE A 67 -11.05 15.58 12.19
CA ILE A 67 -10.77 16.97 11.83
C ILE A 67 -11.25 17.92 12.94
N THR A 68 -10.54 19.02 13.11
CA THR A 68 -10.96 20.14 13.95
C THR A 68 -12.09 20.93 13.29
N GLU A 69 -12.75 21.82 14.06
CA GLU A 69 -13.82 22.69 13.54
C GLU A 69 -13.38 23.59 12.37
N ASN A 70 -12.08 23.91 12.29
CA ASN A 70 -11.49 24.68 11.19
C ASN A 70 -10.99 23.81 10.01
N GLY A 71 -11.35 22.52 9.99
CA GLY A 71 -11.06 21.59 8.91
C GLY A 71 -9.62 21.11 8.82
N ARG A 72 -8.83 21.24 9.90
CA ARG A 72 -7.45 20.73 9.95
C ARG A 72 -7.44 19.29 10.49
N PRO A 73 -6.57 18.41 9.96
CA PRO A 73 -6.47 17.05 10.47
C PRO A 73 -5.86 17.05 11.87
N ILE A 74 -6.37 16.18 12.74
CA ILE A 74 -5.88 15.98 14.11
C ILE A 74 -4.76 14.94 14.08
N CYS A 75 -3.68 15.22 14.81
CA CYS A 75 -2.60 14.27 14.98
C CYS A 75 -3.01 13.07 15.85
N GLU A 76 -2.82 11.87 15.35
CA GLU A 76 -2.86 10.63 16.13
C GLU A 76 -1.48 10.41 16.77
N CYS A 77 -1.44 10.54 18.10
CA CYS A 77 -0.20 10.49 18.86
C CYS A 77 0.24 9.06 19.17
N ASN A 78 1.56 8.88 19.23
CA ASN A 78 2.18 7.69 19.77
C ASN A 78 1.83 7.54 21.27
N ALA A 79 1.98 6.33 21.81
CA ALA A 79 1.77 6.06 23.22
C ALA A 79 2.55 7.05 24.11
N CYS A 80 1.88 7.56 25.14
CA CYS A 80 2.41 8.55 26.10
C CYS A 80 2.65 9.97 25.57
N TYR A 81 2.17 10.31 24.37
CA TYR A 81 2.16 11.69 23.86
C TYR A 81 0.72 12.21 23.70
N THR A 82 0.54 13.52 23.88
CA THR A 82 -0.74 14.21 23.78
C THR A 82 -0.56 15.66 23.31
N GLY A 83 -1.66 16.40 23.23
CA GLY A 83 -1.72 17.75 22.67
C GLY A 83 -2.05 17.73 21.18
N PRO A 84 -2.32 18.92 20.60
CA PRO A 84 -2.77 19.05 19.21
C PRO A 84 -1.73 18.60 18.18
N ASP A 85 -0.44 18.64 18.54
CA ASP A 85 0.70 18.29 17.71
C ASP A 85 1.55 17.16 18.32
N CYS A 86 1.03 16.44 19.31
CA CYS A 86 1.72 15.36 20.03
C CYS A 86 3.03 15.77 20.73
N SER A 87 3.24 17.04 21.03
CA SER A 87 4.46 17.53 21.69
C SER A 87 4.50 17.27 23.21
N VAL A 88 3.34 17.03 23.84
CA VAL A 88 3.24 16.96 25.30
C VAL A 88 3.36 15.52 25.77
N ILE A 89 4.35 15.26 26.63
CA ILE A 89 4.51 13.94 27.27
C ILE A 89 3.49 13.81 28.41
N VAL A 90 2.77 12.70 28.44
CA VAL A 90 1.83 12.39 29.52
C VAL A 90 2.61 11.94 30.78
N PRO A 91 2.51 12.67 31.91
CA PRO A 91 3.24 12.31 33.12
C PRO A 91 2.73 11.00 33.69
N ASN A 92 3.63 10.17 34.22
CA ASN A 92 3.33 8.84 34.78
C ASN A 92 2.60 7.88 33.82
N CYS A 93 2.83 8.02 32.51
CA CYS A 93 2.29 7.09 31.53
C CYS A 93 3.02 5.74 31.57
N ALA A 94 2.25 4.65 31.62
CA ALA A 94 2.79 3.30 31.48
C ALA A 94 3.10 3.02 30.00
N VAL A 95 4.32 2.56 29.72
CA VAL A 95 4.73 2.19 28.37
C VAL A 95 4.06 0.87 27.99
N ASP A 96 3.24 0.89 26.94
CA ASP A 96 2.69 -0.32 26.33
C ASP A 96 3.73 -0.92 25.37
N ALA A 97 4.24 -2.09 25.72
CA ALA A 97 5.08 -2.92 24.87
C ALA A 97 4.47 -4.31 24.59
N ASP A 98 3.21 -4.52 25.01
CA ASP A 98 2.49 -5.78 24.83
C ASP A 98 1.87 -5.86 23.42
N SER A 99 1.49 -4.70 22.88
CA SER A 99 0.94 -4.56 21.53
C SER A 99 2.02 -4.63 20.46
N LYS A 100 1.93 -5.61 19.54
CA LYS A 100 2.81 -5.75 18.36
C LYS A 100 2.47 -4.73 17.27
N MET A 101 2.44 -3.45 17.61
CA MET A 101 2.25 -2.38 16.64
C MET A 101 3.52 -2.28 15.78
N GLN A 102 3.40 -2.41 14.46
CA GLN A 102 4.51 -2.33 13.51
C GLN A 102 5.00 -0.87 13.29
N GLY A 103 5.16 -0.09 14.37
CA GLY A 103 5.58 1.31 14.28
C GLY A 103 6.95 1.49 13.63
N VAL A 104 7.85 0.51 13.79
CA VAL A 104 9.20 0.51 13.18
C VAL A 104 9.13 0.35 11.66
N VAL A 105 8.23 -0.50 11.17
CA VAL A 105 8.06 -0.77 9.73
C VAL A 105 7.36 0.41 9.04
N ALA A 106 6.49 1.12 9.76
CA ALA A 106 5.79 2.29 9.22
C ALA A 106 6.72 3.48 8.86
N LEU A 107 7.95 3.51 9.36
CA LEU A 107 8.99 4.48 8.94
C LEU A 107 9.52 4.21 7.52
N TRP A 108 9.25 3.03 6.94
CA TRP A 108 9.84 2.57 5.67
C TRP A 108 8.86 2.59 4.50
N TRP A 109 7.55 2.59 4.76
CA TRP A 109 6.52 2.54 3.70
C TRP A 109 5.98 3.93 3.38
N LEU A 110 6.29 4.41 2.17
CA LEU A 110 5.61 5.51 1.50
C LEU A 110 5.10 4.99 0.15
N GLY A 111 3.81 4.68 0.08
CA GLY A 111 3.13 4.45 -1.19
C GLY A 111 2.40 3.12 -1.28
N GLY A 112 1.09 3.22 -1.52
CA GLY A 112 0.24 2.13 -1.96
C GLY A 112 -1.13 2.71 -2.31
N THR A 113 -1.62 2.43 -3.52
CA THR A 113 -2.96 2.80 -3.99
C THR A 113 -3.87 1.58 -3.93
N GLU A 114 -5.15 1.80 -3.62
CA GLU A 114 -6.21 0.79 -3.53
C GLU A 114 -6.97 0.65 -4.86
N TRP A 115 -7.28 -0.58 -5.29
CA TRP A 115 -8.19 -0.87 -6.42
C TRP A 115 -9.00 -2.17 -6.20
N ASP A 116 -10.12 -2.21 -6.94
CA ASP A 116 -11.30 -3.09 -7.02
C ASP A 116 -11.26 -4.54 -6.51
N MET A 117 -12.41 -5.02 -6.00
CA MET A 117 -12.57 -6.28 -5.24
C MET A 117 -12.75 -7.54 -6.09
N LYS A 118 -12.65 -7.47 -7.43
CA LYS A 118 -12.65 -8.64 -8.33
C LYS A 118 -11.73 -8.41 -9.53
N PHE A 119 -10.88 -9.40 -9.84
CA PHE A 119 -10.05 -9.37 -11.04
C PHE A 119 -10.87 -9.77 -12.28
N GLU A 120 -10.44 -9.36 -13.47
CA GLU A 120 -11.13 -9.62 -14.75
C GLU A 120 -11.33 -11.11 -15.05
N ASP A 121 -10.51 -11.97 -14.43
CA ASP A 121 -10.57 -13.43 -14.52
C ASP A 121 -11.60 -14.06 -13.57
N GLY A 122 -12.35 -13.25 -12.81
CA GLY A 122 -13.36 -13.70 -11.85
C GLY A 122 -12.78 -14.24 -10.54
N TYR A 123 -11.45 -14.27 -10.40
CA TYR A 123 -10.78 -14.71 -9.18
C TYR A 123 -10.65 -13.56 -8.18
N LEU A 124 -10.59 -13.92 -6.90
CA LEU A 124 -10.35 -13.00 -5.78
C LEU A 124 -8.85 -12.82 -5.48
N ILE A 125 -7.98 -13.42 -6.30
CA ILE A 125 -6.53 -13.49 -6.08
C ILE A 125 -5.83 -12.77 -7.23
N SER A 126 -5.09 -11.71 -6.91
CA SER A 126 -4.28 -10.99 -7.90
C SER A 126 -3.15 -11.87 -8.42
N LYS A 127 -3.15 -12.17 -9.72
CA LYS A 127 -2.03 -12.86 -10.40
C LYS A 127 -0.73 -12.07 -10.35
N GLN A 128 -0.83 -10.74 -10.39
CA GLN A 128 0.34 -9.88 -10.26
C GLN A 128 0.98 -10.01 -8.87
N LEU A 129 0.14 -10.00 -7.81
CA LEU A 129 0.63 -10.16 -6.44
C LEU A 129 1.20 -11.57 -6.21
N GLU A 130 0.55 -12.62 -6.71
CA GLU A 130 1.04 -14.00 -6.67
C GLU A 130 2.45 -14.11 -7.26
N ASN A 131 2.66 -13.55 -8.46
CA ASN A 131 3.98 -13.53 -9.12
C ASN A 131 5.04 -12.78 -8.29
N ILE A 132 4.67 -11.63 -7.70
CA ILE A 132 5.59 -10.85 -6.86
C ILE A 132 5.95 -11.63 -5.58
N ILE A 133 4.99 -12.34 -4.97
CA ILE A 133 5.24 -13.18 -3.80
C ILE A 133 6.19 -14.34 -4.14
N HIS A 134 6.01 -15.01 -5.28
CA HIS A 134 6.96 -16.03 -5.73
C HIS A 134 8.37 -15.46 -5.89
N LYS A 135 8.50 -14.32 -6.59
CA LYS A 135 9.78 -13.65 -6.79
C LYS A 135 10.42 -13.20 -5.47
N LEU A 136 9.62 -12.70 -4.53
CA LEU A 136 10.08 -12.32 -3.20
C LEU A 136 10.72 -13.52 -2.48
N HIS A 137 10.02 -14.66 -2.45
CA HIS A 137 10.51 -15.87 -1.79
C HIS A 137 11.73 -16.48 -2.51
N GLU A 138 11.78 -16.42 -3.84
CA GLU A 138 12.94 -16.81 -4.64
C GLU A 138 14.16 -15.93 -4.33
N THR A 139 13.95 -14.61 -4.24
CA THR A 139 15.02 -13.62 -3.99
C THR A 139 15.55 -13.70 -2.57
N VAL A 140 14.67 -13.80 -1.57
CA VAL A 140 15.04 -13.86 -0.15
C VAL A 140 15.52 -15.26 0.24
N GLY A 141 15.03 -16.30 -0.44
CA GLY A 141 15.37 -17.70 -0.15
C GLY A 141 14.77 -18.23 1.15
N ASN A 142 13.72 -17.61 1.69
CA ASN A 142 13.12 -17.99 2.98
C ASN A 142 11.99 -19.04 2.87
N ALA A 143 11.49 -19.32 1.67
CA ALA A 143 10.46 -20.35 1.44
C ALA A 143 10.55 -20.93 0.02
N ASN A 144 10.31 -22.24 -0.12
CA ASN A 144 10.15 -22.87 -1.44
C ASN A 144 8.68 -22.80 -1.88
N THR A 145 8.39 -21.93 -2.83
CA THR A 145 7.05 -21.73 -3.39
C THR A 145 6.83 -22.42 -4.74
N ALA A 146 7.83 -23.16 -5.25
CA ALA A 146 7.71 -23.86 -6.54
C ALA A 146 6.61 -24.94 -6.47
N ASN A 147 5.71 -24.93 -7.46
CA ASN A 147 4.56 -25.85 -7.55
C ASN A 147 3.62 -25.81 -6.34
N LYS A 148 3.50 -24.65 -5.67
CA LYS A 148 2.56 -24.43 -4.56
C LYS A 148 1.48 -23.44 -4.97
N TYR A 149 0.27 -23.66 -4.48
CA TYR A 149 -0.80 -22.67 -4.57
C TYR A 149 -0.58 -21.57 -3.53
N ILE A 150 -0.84 -20.32 -3.93
CA ILE A 150 -0.86 -19.17 -3.04
C ILE A 150 -2.31 -18.80 -2.74
N LEU A 151 -2.66 -18.73 -1.46
CA LEU A 151 -3.98 -18.29 -0.99
C LEU A 151 -3.82 -16.98 -0.23
N PHE A 152 -4.72 -16.04 -0.46
CA PHE A 152 -4.79 -14.78 0.28
C PHE A 152 -5.89 -14.84 1.34
N GLY A 153 -5.60 -14.23 2.48
CA GLY A 153 -6.56 -14.05 3.56
C GLY A 153 -6.32 -12.70 4.24
N SER A 154 -7.34 -12.21 4.93
CA SER A 154 -7.29 -11.01 5.75
C SER A 154 -6.47 -11.30 7.01
N GLY A 155 -5.15 -11.26 6.84
CA GLY A 155 -4.18 -11.66 7.85
C GLY A 155 -4.01 -13.18 7.98
N SER A 156 -2.88 -13.59 8.56
CA SER A 156 -2.53 -15.01 8.76
C SER A 156 -3.51 -15.74 9.68
N SER A 157 -4.19 -15.02 10.58
CA SER A 157 -5.23 -15.55 11.46
C SER A 157 -6.36 -16.23 10.68
N GLN A 158 -6.85 -15.61 9.61
CA GLN A 158 -7.92 -16.19 8.80
C GLN A 158 -7.44 -17.47 8.10
N LEU A 159 -6.24 -17.45 7.54
CA LEU A 159 -5.65 -18.60 6.84
C LEU A 159 -5.38 -19.77 7.79
N LEU A 160 -4.96 -19.50 9.03
CA LEU A 160 -4.78 -20.54 10.04
C LEU A 160 -6.09 -21.26 10.35
N ASN A 161 -7.18 -20.51 10.57
CA ASN A 161 -8.49 -21.10 10.83
C ASN A 161 -9.02 -21.89 9.62
N ALA A 162 -8.85 -21.35 8.41
CA ALA A 162 -9.22 -22.06 7.19
C ALA A 162 -8.44 -23.37 7.02
N ALA A 163 -7.14 -23.38 7.35
CA ALA A 163 -6.32 -24.58 7.32
C ALA A 163 -6.76 -25.62 8.36
N VAL A 164 -7.04 -25.21 9.61
CA VAL A 164 -7.57 -26.09 10.65
C VAL A 164 -8.88 -26.72 10.20
N TYR A 165 -9.80 -25.92 9.63
CA TYR A 165 -11.08 -26.42 9.12
C TYR A 165 -10.89 -27.42 7.96
N ALA A 166 -10.12 -27.05 6.93
CA ALA A 166 -9.89 -27.90 5.76
C ALA A 166 -9.23 -29.24 6.13
N LEU A 167 -8.26 -29.22 7.04
CA LEU A 167 -7.57 -30.43 7.50
C LEU A 167 -8.49 -31.30 8.38
N SER A 168 -9.35 -30.68 9.20
CA SER A 168 -10.32 -31.42 10.02
C SER A 168 -11.39 -32.12 9.18
N HIS A 169 -11.75 -31.56 8.01
CA HIS A 169 -12.68 -32.19 7.08
C HIS A 169 -12.08 -33.45 6.39
N THR A 170 -10.77 -33.61 6.36
CA THR A 170 -10.18 -34.84 5.79
C THR A 170 -10.29 -36.06 6.73
N THR A 171 -10.70 -35.83 7.98
CA THR A 171 -10.79 -36.85 9.06
C THR A 171 -12.23 -37.29 9.38
N TYR A 172 -13.24 -36.94 8.57
CA TYR A 172 -14.66 -37.33 8.77
C TYR A 172 -14.93 -38.85 8.88
N SER A 173 -13.98 -39.72 8.49
CA SER A 173 -14.09 -41.17 8.69
C SER A 173 -13.80 -41.62 10.13
N SER A 174 -13.45 -40.69 11.03
CA SER A 174 -13.21 -40.96 12.45
C SER A 174 -14.20 -40.19 13.33
N SER A 175 -14.85 -40.89 14.27
CA SER A 175 -15.86 -40.37 15.20
C SER A 175 -15.32 -39.42 16.28
N SER A 176 -14.07 -38.97 16.16
CA SER A 176 -13.38 -38.13 17.14
C SER A 176 -12.99 -36.79 16.54
N SER A 177 -13.26 -35.70 17.26
CA SER A 177 -12.83 -34.35 16.90
C SER A 177 -11.30 -34.27 16.67
N THR A 178 -10.90 -33.53 15.64
CA THR A 178 -9.49 -33.30 15.30
C THR A 178 -8.80 -32.51 16.39
N LYS A 179 -7.72 -33.06 16.94
CA LYS A 179 -6.93 -32.39 17.98
C LYS A 179 -5.93 -31.42 17.34
N VAL A 180 -6.13 -30.13 17.58
CA VAL A 180 -5.18 -29.08 17.20
C VAL A 180 -4.20 -28.85 18.34
N VAL A 181 -2.90 -28.89 18.06
CA VAL A 181 -1.83 -28.76 19.07
C VAL A 181 -0.71 -27.85 18.59
N ALA A 182 0.00 -27.23 19.54
CA ALA A 182 1.20 -26.44 19.30
C ALA A 182 2.23 -26.68 20.42
N SER A 183 3.52 -26.63 20.09
CA SER A 183 4.60 -26.82 21.08
C SER A 183 4.76 -25.57 21.96
N ALA A 184 4.88 -25.75 23.27
CA ALA A 184 5.06 -24.64 24.21
C ALA A 184 6.52 -24.14 24.26
N PRO A 185 6.77 -22.81 24.39
CA PRO A 185 5.78 -21.74 24.38
C PRO A 185 5.23 -21.45 22.97
N TYR A 186 3.92 -21.25 22.85
CA TYR A 186 3.22 -21.00 21.58
C TYR A 186 2.53 -19.64 21.57
N TYR A 187 2.16 -19.17 20.37
CA TYR A 187 1.40 -17.93 20.22
C TYR A 187 -0.03 -18.11 20.77
N PRO A 188 -0.45 -17.39 21.84
CA PRO A 188 -1.71 -17.67 22.56
C PRO A 188 -2.96 -17.65 21.68
N VAL A 189 -2.93 -16.88 20.59
CA VAL A 189 -4.02 -16.77 19.61
C VAL A 189 -4.37 -18.12 18.97
N TYR A 190 -3.41 -19.05 18.83
CA TYR A 190 -3.69 -20.39 18.31
C TYR A 190 -4.71 -21.14 19.16
N LYS A 191 -4.62 -21.01 20.49
CA LYS A 191 -5.57 -21.62 21.42
C LYS A 191 -6.91 -20.90 21.37
N SER A 192 -6.91 -19.58 21.56
CA SER A 192 -8.17 -18.81 21.64
C SER A 192 -8.99 -18.86 20.35
N GLN A 193 -8.35 -18.85 19.18
CA GLN A 193 -9.06 -18.98 17.90
C GLN A 193 -9.66 -20.38 17.72
N THR A 194 -8.91 -21.43 18.07
CA THR A 194 -9.40 -22.80 17.93
C THR A 194 -10.55 -23.09 18.89
N GLU A 195 -10.47 -22.61 20.14
CA GLU A 195 -11.55 -22.78 21.13
C GLU A 195 -12.81 -21.99 20.75
N LEU A 196 -12.66 -20.79 20.16
CA LEU A 196 -13.80 -19.99 19.69
C LEU A 196 -14.53 -20.66 18.51
N LEU A 197 -13.78 -21.38 17.66
CA LEU A 197 -14.29 -22.06 16.47
C LEU A 197 -14.55 -23.56 16.71
N ASP A 198 -14.67 -24.00 17.97
CA ASP A 198 -15.10 -25.36 18.30
C ASP A 198 -16.58 -25.52 17.94
N PHE A 199 -16.84 -25.69 16.65
CA PHE A 199 -18.15 -26.01 16.10
C PHE A 199 -18.47 -27.47 16.47
N LYS A 200 -19.05 -27.68 17.64
CA LYS A 200 -20.07 -28.73 17.75
C LYS A 200 -21.26 -28.26 16.93
N GLU A 201 -21.61 -29.01 15.88
CA GLU A 201 -22.76 -28.74 15.01
C GLU A 201 -23.96 -28.19 15.81
N ILE A 202 -24.48 -27.03 15.38
CA ILE A 202 -25.89 -26.68 15.55
C ILE A 202 -26.65 -27.44 14.46
#